data_AF-A0A9D0X7G1-F1
#
_entry.id   AF-A0A9D0X7G1-F1
#
_cell.length_a   1.000
_cell.length_b   1.000
_cell.length_c   1.000
_cell.angle_alpha   90.00
_cell.angle_beta   90.00
_cell.angle_gamma   90.00
#
_symmetry.space_group_name_H-M   'P 1'
#
loop_
_entity.id
_entity.type
_entity.pdbx_description
1 polymer ?
#
loop_
_entity_poly.entity_id
_entity_poly.type
_entity_poly.pdbx_seq_one_letter_code
_entity_poly.pdbx_strand_id
1 'polypeptide(L)'
;NKSWARVGWEPVIERNPQVIVIVNYGDVTAAQKRDFLRNNPAFADIDAVKNNRFVVLDYVEATPGPRNIDAVKKLAAAFWPA
;
A
#
# COMPACT_ATOMS: atom_id res chain seq x y z
N ASN A 1 -10.05 0.72 19.64
CA ASN A 1 -9.17 1.79 19.12
C ASN A 1 -7.74 1.31 18.95
N LYS A 2 -7.36 0.89 17.73
CA LYS A 2 -5.95 0.65 17.35
C LYS A 2 -5.70 1.32 16.00
N SER A 3 -4.62 2.10 15.88
CA SER A 3 -4.23 2.74 14.62
C SER A 3 -3.51 1.77 13.66
N TRP A 4 -2.96 0.68 14.20
CA TRP A 4 -2.31 -0.39 13.45
C TRP A 4 -2.80 -1.76 13.95
N ALA A 5 -3.05 -2.67 13.03
CA ALA A 5 -3.44 -4.04 13.33
C ALA A 5 -2.73 -5.00 12.36
N ARG A 6 -2.46 -6.22 12.84
CA ARG A 6 -2.03 -7.32 11.98
C ARG A 6 -3.27 -8.02 11.43
N VAL A 7 -3.29 -8.25 10.13
CA VAL A 7 -4.35 -8.99 9.44
C VAL A 7 -3.74 -10.22 8.73
N GLY A 8 -4.55 -11.25 8.53
CA GLY A 8 -4.23 -12.35 7.62
C GLY A 8 -4.31 -11.91 6.16
N TRP A 9 -3.85 -12.75 5.24
CA TRP A 9 -3.85 -12.43 3.80
C TRP A 9 -5.16 -12.78 3.12
N GLU A 10 -5.87 -13.78 3.61
CA GLU A 10 -7.18 -14.23 3.13
C GLU A 10 -8.19 -13.08 3.04
N PRO A 11 -8.43 -12.27 4.09
CA PRO A 11 -9.35 -11.14 3.98
C PRO A 11 -8.85 -10.01 3.06
N VAL A 12 -7.54 -9.93 2.78
CA VAL A 12 -6.99 -8.95 1.82
C VAL A 12 -7.28 -9.41 0.40
N ILE A 13 -7.12 -10.70 0.11
CA ILE A 13 -7.43 -11.32 -1.17
C ILE A 13 -8.93 -11.18 -1.45
N GLU A 14 -9.79 -11.57 -0.50
CA GLU A 14 -11.26 -11.51 -0.63
C GLU A 14 -11.77 -10.09 -0.91
N ARG A 15 -11.15 -9.07 -0.30
CA ARG A 15 -11.53 -7.66 -0.51
C ARG A 15 -11.03 -7.09 -1.84
N ASN A 16 -10.09 -7.76 -2.50
CA ASN A 16 -9.54 -7.39 -3.81
C ASN A 16 -9.25 -5.87 -3.94
N PRO A 17 -8.25 -5.33 -3.20
CA PRO A 17 -7.97 -3.90 -3.22
C PRO A 17 -7.56 -3.41 -4.62
N GLN A 18 -8.04 -2.23 -4.99
CA GLN A 18 -7.69 -1.56 -6.25
C GLN A 18 -6.36 -0.81 -6.20
N VAL A 19 -5.90 -0.44 -5.00
CA VAL A 19 -4.62 0.23 -4.74
C VAL A 19 -4.03 -0.34 -3.45
N ILE A 20 -2.71 -0.57 -3.44
CA ILE A 20 -1.97 -0.95 -2.23
C ILE A 20 -1.04 0.20 -1.83
N VAL A 21 -1.23 0.72 -0.63
CA VAL A 21 -0.33 1.73 -0.04
C VAL A 21 0.76 1.00 0.77
N ILE A 22 2.02 1.18 0.36
CA ILE A 22 3.19 0.61 1.01
C ILE A 22 3.83 1.68 1.89
N VAL A 23 3.96 1.40 3.18
CA VAL A 23 4.79 2.23 4.08
C VAL A 23 6.24 1.78 3.98
N ASN A 24 7.11 2.66 3.49
CA ASN A 24 8.55 2.48 3.38
C ASN A 24 9.21 2.77 4.74
N TYR A 25 9.48 1.70 5.47
CA TYR A 25 10.04 1.76 6.82
C TYR A 25 10.63 0.40 7.21
N GLY A 26 11.67 0.44 8.05
CA GLY A 26 12.44 -0.73 8.48
C GLY A 26 13.41 -1.20 7.40
N ASP A 27 13.94 -2.40 7.60
CA ASP A 27 14.99 -2.96 6.74
C ASP A 27 14.46 -3.47 5.38
N VAL A 28 13.16 -3.77 5.32
CA VAL A 28 12.51 -4.20 4.07
C VAL A 28 12.03 -2.99 3.29
N THR A 29 12.68 -2.75 2.16
CA THR A 29 12.38 -1.62 1.28
C THR A 29 10.97 -1.74 0.66
N ALA A 30 10.40 -0.61 0.25
CA ALA A 30 9.14 -0.61 -0.50
C ALA A 30 9.23 -1.44 -1.80
N ALA A 31 10.39 -1.46 -2.47
CA ALA A 31 10.63 -2.27 -3.66
C ALA A 31 10.50 -3.77 -3.34
N GLN A 32 11.17 -4.24 -2.28
CA GLN A 32 11.07 -5.64 -1.84
C GLN A 32 9.64 -6.02 -1.43
N LYS A 33 8.90 -5.12 -0.76
CA LYS A 33 7.47 -5.35 -0.42
C LYS A 33 6.61 -5.47 -1.68
N ARG A 34 6.83 -4.61 -2.67
CA ARG A 34 6.15 -4.69 -3.97
C ARG A 34 6.48 -5.97 -4.71
N ASP A 35 7.75 -6.37 -4.73
CA ASP A 35 8.18 -7.57 -5.44
C ASP A 35 7.63 -8.84 -4.78
N PHE A 36 7.57 -8.89 -3.45
CA PHE A 36 6.86 -9.94 -2.72
C PHE A 36 5.39 -10.02 -3.14
N LEU A 37 4.69 -8.89 -3.26
CA LEU A 37 3.28 -8.87 -3.66
C LEU A 37 3.09 -9.32 -5.12
N ARG A 38 3.99 -8.90 -6.03
CA ARG A 38 3.91 -9.24 -7.46
C ARG A 38 4.30 -10.67 -7.79
N ASN A 39 5.22 -11.26 -7.03
CA ASN A 39 5.77 -12.58 -7.32
C ASN A 39 5.09 -13.71 -6.53
N ASN A 40 4.11 -13.40 -5.69
CA ASN A 40 3.35 -14.41 -4.96
C ASN A 40 2.08 -14.80 -5.75
N PRO A 41 1.96 -16.07 -6.20
CA PRO A 41 0.79 -16.53 -6.96
C PRO A 41 -0.55 -16.32 -6.22
N ALA A 42 -0.55 -16.35 -4.89
CA ALA A 42 -1.77 -16.14 -4.09
C ALA A 42 -2.34 -14.72 -4.23
N PHE A 43 -1.54 -13.76 -4.70
CA PHE A 43 -1.95 -12.36 -4.88
C PHE A 43 -2.12 -11.98 -6.36
N ALA A 44 -1.91 -12.92 -7.27
CA ALA A 44 -1.89 -12.66 -8.71
C ALA A 44 -3.22 -12.11 -9.23
N ASP A 45 -4.34 -12.45 -8.57
CA ASP A 45 -5.67 -12.00 -8.97
C ASP A 45 -6.12 -10.68 -8.31
N ILE A 46 -5.33 -10.14 -7.37
CA ILE A 46 -5.63 -8.84 -6.73
C ILE A 46 -5.47 -7.71 -7.76
N ASP A 47 -6.49 -6.87 -7.91
CA ASP A 47 -6.53 -5.78 -8.89
C ASP A 47 -5.35 -4.82 -8.77
N ALA A 48 -4.96 -4.44 -7.54
CA ALA A 48 -3.78 -3.63 -7.32
C ALA A 48 -2.49 -4.30 -7.83
N VAL A 49 -2.36 -5.62 -7.69
CA VAL A 49 -1.17 -6.37 -8.10
C VAL A 49 -1.13 -6.52 -9.62
N LYS A 50 -2.23 -6.96 -10.24
CA LYS A 50 -2.37 -7.10 -11.71
C LYS A 50 -2.03 -5.80 -12.44
N ASN A 51 -2.54 -4.69 -11.90
CA ASN A 51 -2.42 -3.38 -12.54
C ASN A 51 -1.22 -2.57 -12.02
N ASN A 52 -0.35 -3.17 -11.21
CA ASN A 52 0.83 -2.51 -10.63
C ASN A 52 0.49 -1.18 -9.90
N ARG A 53 -0.65 -1.12 -9.20
CA ARG A 53 -1.16 0.07 -8.50
C ARG A 53 -0.66 0.12 -7.06
N PHE A 54 0.60 0.50 -6.91
CA PHE A 54 1.26 0.67 -5.61
C PHE A 54 1.57 2.15 -5.35
N VAL A 55 1.25 2.64 -4.15
CA VAL A 55 1.64 3.98 -3.68
C VAL A 55 2.57 3.84 -2.51
N VAL A 56 3.74 4.45 -2.58
CA VAL A 56 4.71 4.38 -1.47
C VAL A 56 4.60 5.64 -0.63
N LEU A 57 4.47 5.49 0.69
CA LEU A 57 4.62 6.56 1.68
C LEU A 57 5.81 6.27 2.57
N ASP A 58 6.57 7.29 2.98
CA ASP A 58 7.52 7.15 4.09
C ASP A 58 6.77 7.08 5.43
N TYR A 59 7.40 6.53 6.47
CA TYR A 59 6.77 6.40 7.80
C TYR A 59 6.21 7.72 8.36
N VAL A 60 6.92 8.82 8.12
CA VAL A 60 6.53 10.17 8.56
C VAL A 60 5.35 10.74 7.77
N GLU A 61 5.04 10.20 6.59
CA GLU A 61 3.84 10.55 5.81
C GLU A 61 2.60 9.76 6.29
N ALA A 62 2.81 8.60 6.92
CA ALA A 62 1.76 7.70 7.42
C ALA A 62 1.40 7.91 8.91
N THR A 63 2.07 8.84 9.60
CA THR A 63 1.82 9.19 11.00
C THR A 63 1.40 10.65 11.13
N PRO A 64 0.66 11.04 12.19
CA PRO A 64 0.17 12.42 12.34
C PRO A 64 1.28 13.46 12.29
N GLY A 65 1.17 14.42 11.38
CA GLY A 65 2.14 15.52 11.24
C GLY A 65 1.91 16.40 10.01
N PRO A 66 2.69 17.48 9.86
CA PRO A 66 2.52 18.44 8.77
C PRO A 66 2.70 17.82 7.37
N ARG A 67 3.45 16.71 7.27
CA ARG A 67 3.65 15.98 6.02
C ARG A 67 2.38 15.29 5.50
N ASN A 68 1.34 15.12 6.32
CA ASN A 68 0.10 14.51 5.86
C ASN A 68 -0.61 15.35 4.78
N ILE A 69 -0.36 16.67 4.72
CA ILE A 69 -0.94 17.56 3.71
C ILE A 69 -0.52 17.10 2.31
N ASP A 70 0.78 16.85 2.10
CA ASP A 70 1.29 16.41 0.81
C ASP A 70 1.05 14.91 0.58
N ALA A 71 1.08 14.10 1.65
CA ALA A 71 0.73 12.68 1.55
C ALA A 71 -0.69 12.46 1.05
N VAL A 72 -1.67 13.26 1.51
CA VAL A 72 -3.06 13.17 1.04
C VAL A 72 -3.18 13.56 -0.43
N LYS A 73 -2.45 14.60 -0.90
CA LYS A 73 -2.43 14.96 -2.34
C LYS A 73 -1.86 13.83 -3.19
N LYS A 74 -0.77 13.20 -2.73
CA LYS A 74 -0.13 12.05 -3.37
C LYS A 74 -1.08 10.86 -3.47
N LEU A 75 -1.80 10.55 -2.39
CA LEU A 75 -2.82 9.50 -2.38
C LEU A 75 -3.97 9.83 -3.32
N ALA A 76 -4.49 11.05 -3.30
CA ALA A 76 -5.59 11.48 -4.17
C ALA A 76 -5.23 11.32 -5.66
N ALA A 77 -4.05 11.78 -6.07
CA ALA A 77 -3.56 11.64 -7.44
C ALA A 77 -3.40 10.17 -7.87
N ALA A 78 -3.03 9.27 -6.95
CA ALA A 78 -2.89 7.85 -7.24
C ALA A 78 -4.22 7.08 -7.25
N PHE A 79 -5.19 7.51 -6.45
CA PHE A 79 -6.52 6.91 -6.44
C PHE A 79 -7.26 7.25 -7.73
N TRP A 80 -7.19 8.51 -8.14
CA TRP A 80 -7.88 9.06 -9.31
C TRP A 80 -6.89 9.65 -10.33
N PRO A 81 -6.16 8.80 -11.07
CA PRO A 81 -5.35 9.27 -12.19
C PRO A 81 -6.25 9.91 -13.26
N ALA A 82 -5.75 10.97 -13.89
CA ALA A 82 -6.46 11.69 -14.97
C ALA A 82 -6.70 10.84 -16.21
#